data_AF-A0A0F9D1G2-F1
#
_entry.id   AF-A0A0F9D1G2-F1
#
_cell.length_a   1.000
_cell.length_b   1.000
_cell.length_c   1.000
_cell.angle_alpha   90.00
_cell.angle_beta   90.00
_cell.angle_gamma   90.00
#
_symmetry.space_group_name_H-M   'P 1'
#
loop_
_entity.id
_entity.type
_entity.pdbx_description
1 polymer ?
#
loop_
_entity_poly.entity_id
_entity_poly.type
_entity_poly.pdbx_seq_one_letter_code
_entity_poly.pdbx_strand_id
1 'polypeptide(L)'
;MLTQKQEDFCLNIVSGMSATDASLQAGYADPNHTSLMLKTVKISERITELRKPAVDSTKMLVQEREERLSDIAREELSSAKGTPLRGPNISAIQELNKMDGSYAPEKHAVLGAIIIEVVYKETKLIGEDNATE
;
A
#
# COMPACT_ATOMS: atom_id res chain seq x y z
N MET A 1 -24.37 -4.09 2.98
CA MET A 1 -23.40 -3.06 3.38
C MET A 1 -22.31 -3.70 4.21
N LEU A 2 -21.04 -3.51 3.83
CA LEU A 2 -19.88 -3.91 4.63
C LEU A 2 -19.65 -2.88 5.73
N THR A 3 -19.10 -3.31 6.87
CA THR A 3 -18.57 -2.39 7.86
C THR A 3 -17.17 -1.92 7.46
N GLN A 4 -16.68 -0.81 8.04
CA GLN A 4 -15.33 -0.30 7.75
C GLN A 4 -14.25 -1.37 8.01
N LYS A 5 -14.35 -2.10 9.13
CA LYS A 5 -13.40 -3.20 9.44
C LYS A 5 -13.41 -4.32 8.40
N GLN A 6 -14.58 -4.64 7.85
CA GLN A 6 -14.68 -5.64 6.78
C GLN A 6 -14.08 -5.13 5.48
N GLU A 7 -14.23 -3.83 5.19
CA GLU A 7 -13.64 -3.20 4.01
C GLU A 7 -12.11 -3.18 4.11
N ASP A 8 -11.57 -2.77 5.26
CA ASP A 8 -10.13 -2.76 5.52
C ASP A 8 -9.54 -4.18 5.42
N PHE A 9 -10.25 -5.19 5.94
CA PHE A 9 -9.90 -6.59 5.76
C PHE A 9 -9.83 -6.98 4.28
N CYS A 10 -10.82 -6.61 3.48
CA CYS A 10 -10.83 -6.91 2.04
C CYS A 10 -9.64 -6.25 1.30
N LEU A 11 -9.35 -4.98 1.60
CA LEU A 11 -8.23 -4.25 1.01
C LEU A 11 -6.88 -4.91 1.31
N ASN A 12 -6.65 -5.30 2.57
CA ASN A 12 -5.44 -5.99 3.00
C ASN A 12 -5.26 -7.37 2.33
N ILE A 13 -6.35 -8.10 2.12
CA ILE A 13 -6.32 -9.37 1.36
C ILE A 13 -5.93 -9.15 -0.10
N VAL A 14 -6.42 -8.08 -0.73
CA VAL A 14 -6.09 -7.76 -2.13
C VAL A 14 -4.66 -7.23 -2.26
N SER A 15 -4.12 -6.55 -1.25
CA SER A 15 -2.72 -6.13 -1.23
C SER A 15 -1.72 -7.26 -0.97
N GLY A 16 -2.19 -8.52 -0.88
CA GLY A 16 -1.34 -9.70 -0.75
C GLY A 16 -1.05 -10.15 0.69
N MET A 17 -1.70 -9.59 1.71
CA MET A 17 -1.53 -10.05 3.09
C MET A 17 -2.19 -11.42 3.32
N SER A 18 -1.66 -12.17 4.29
CA SER A 18 -2.32 -13.38 4.77
C SER A 18 -3.65 -13.02 5.45
N ALA A 19 -4.61 -13.95 5.48
CA ALA A 19 -5.91 -13.67 6.07
C ALA A 19 -5.83 -13.35 7.57
N THR A 20 -4.91 -13.99 8.28
CA THR A 20 -4.61 -13.72 9.69
C THR A 20 -4.12 -12.29 9.88
N ASP A 21 -3.13 -11.86 9.09
CA ASP A 21 -2.53 -10.53 9.21
C ASP A 21 -3.49 -9.44 8.78
N ALA A 22 -4.24 -9.67 7.69
CA ALA A 22 -5.26 -8.75 7.21
C ALA A 22 -6.34 -8.49 8.27
N SER A 23 -6.71 -9.52 9.05
CA SER A 23 -7.69 -9.42 10.14
C SER A 23 -7.17 -8.61 11.32
N LEU A 24 -5.93 -8.88 11.74
CA LEU A 24 -5.28 -8.13 12.81
C LEU A 24 -5.13 -6.65 12.43
N GLN A 25 -4.70 -6.38 11.20
CA GLN A 25 -4.52 -5.02 10.68
C GLN A 25 -5.84 -4.26 10.55
N ALA A 26 -6.94 -4.96 10.22
CA ALA A 26 -8.29 -4.40 10.21
C ALA A 26 -8.91 -4.22 11.63
N GLY A 27 -8.16 -4.56 12.69
CA GLY A 27 -8.56 -4.34 14.07
C GLY A 27 -9.53 -5.39 14.62
N TYR A 28 -9.45 -6.63 14.15
CA TYR A 28 -10.12 -7.78 14.76
C TYR A 28 -9.27 -8.36 15.89
N ALA A 29 -9.92 -8.65 17.02
CA ALA A 29 -9.24 -9.19 18.21
C ALA A 29 -8.89 -10.68 18.09
N ASP A 30 -9.66 -11.44 17.30
CA ASP A 30 -9.46 -12.87 17.10
C ASP A 30 -9.27 -13.20 15.60
N PRO A 31 -8.05 -13.57 15.17
CA PRO A 31 -7.77 -13.92 13.79
C PRO A 31 -8.17 -15.35 13.42
N ASN A 32 -8.63 -16.18 14.36
CA ASN A 32 -8.95 -17.59 14.10
C ASN A 32 -10.20 -17.78 13.22
N HIS A 33 -11.05 -16.76 13.10
CA HIS A 33 -12.28 -16.83 12.32
C HIS A 33 -12.14 -16.35 10.86
N THR A 34 -10.90 -16.10 10.42
CA THR A 34 -10.60 -15.60 9.06
C THR A 34 -11.08 -16.52 7.94
N SER A 35 -11.04 -17.84 8.15
CA SER A 35 -11.56 -18.82 7.19
C SER A 35 -13.08 -18.69 6.96
N LEU A 36 -13.84 -18.31 7.99
CA LEU A 36 -15.28 -18.05 7.90
C LEU A 36 -15.55 -16.67 7.29
N MET A 37 -14.72 -15.68 7.62
CA MET A 37 -14.81 -14.34 7.02
C MET A 37 -14.64 -14.40 5.50
N LEU A 38 -13.65 -15.15 5.00
CA LEU A 38 -13.43 -15.34 3.56
C LEU A 38 -14.60 -16.04 2.86
N LYS A 39 -15.34 -16.91 3.56
CA LYS A 39 -16.53 -17.60 3.04
C LYS A 39 -17.80 -16.74 3.08
N THR A 40 -17.75 -15.60 3.78
CA THR A 40 -18.90 -14.71 3.89
C THR A 40 -19.16 -14.07 2.52
N VAL A 41 -20.36 -14.30 1.97
CA VAL A 41 -20.75 -13.90 0.60
C VAL A 41 -20.35 -12.45 0.28
N LYS A 42 -20.69 -11.52 1.16
CA LYS A 42 -20.39 -10.09 0.98
C LYS A 42 -18.89 -9.78 0.90
N ILE A 43 -18.08 -10.46 1.72
CA ILE A 43 -16.62 -10.29 1.74
C ILE A 43 -16.01 -10.91 0.48
N SER A 44 -16.45 -12.12 0.10
CA SER A 44 -15.97 -12.77 -1.12
C SER A 44 -16.32 -11.99 -2.39
N GLU A 45 -17.53 -11.43 -2.47
CA GLU A 45 -17.95 -10.56 -3.57
C GLU A 45 -17.09 -9.30 -3.63
N ARG A 46 -16.87 -8.64 -2.48
CA ARG A 46 -16.03 -7.44 -2.42
C ARG A 46 -14.58 -7.71 -2.82
N ILE A 47 -13.98 -8.81 -2.35
CA ILE A 47 -12.63 -9.22 -2.76
C ILE A 47 -12.59 -9.50 -4.26
N THR A 48 -13.63 -10.14 -4.80
CA THR A 48 -13.72 -10.41 -6.24
C THR A 48 -13.83 -9.10 -7.03
N GLU A 49 -14.63 -8.14 -6.58
CA GLU A 49 -14.71 -6.80 -7.18
C GLU A 49 -13.36 -6.07 -7.15
N LEU A 50 -12.68 -6.07 -6.02
CA LEU A 50 -11.36 -5.43 -5.87
C LEU A 50 -10.26 -6.11 -6.70
N ARG A 51 -10.41 -7.42 -6.95
CA ARG A 51 -9.50 -8.22 -7.79
C ARG A 51 -9.88 -8.23 -9.26
N LYS A 52 -11.10 -7.81 -9.64
CA LYS A 52 -11.39 -7.55 -11.05
C LYS A 52 -10.30 -6.59 -11.49
N PRO A 53 -9.63 -6.85 -12.62
CA PRO A 53 -8.70 -5.87 -13.16
C PRO A 53 -9.44 -4.53 -13.21
N ALA A 54 -8.72 -3.42 -13.17
CA ALA A 54 -9.29 -2.18 -13.66
C ALA A 54 -9.55 -2.34 -15.17
N VAL A 55 -10.54 -3.16 -15.55
CA VAL A 55 -10.89 -3.53 -16.93
C VAL A 55 -11.38 -2.28 -17.68
N ASP A 56 -11.77 -1.24 -16.95
CA ASP A 56 -12.17 0.08 -17.45
C ASP A 56 -11.07 1.15 -17.33
N SER A 57 -9.82 0.75 -17.13
CA SER A 57 -8.71 1.67 -17.26
C SER A 57 -8.32 1.77 -18.74
N THR A 58 -8.54 2.92 -19.37
CA THR A 58 -7.87 3.31 -20.63
C THR A 58 -6.34 3.32 -20.51
N LYS A 59 -5.80 3.12 -19.31
CA LYS A 59 -4.37 3.06 -19.01
C LYS A 59 -3.90 1.62 -18.93
N MET A 60 -2.70 1.37 -19.45
CA MET A 60 -2.01 0.10 -19.37
C MET A 60 -1.88 -0.40 -17.91
N LEU A 61 -1.99 -1.71 -17.72
CA LEU A 61 -1.75 -2.38 -16.44
C LEU A 61 -0.29 -2.16 -15.99
N VAL A 62 0.01 -2.43 -14.71
CA VAL A 62 1.40 -2.33 -14.20
C VAL A 62 2.32 -3.27 -14.98
N GLN A 63 1.94 -4.54 -15.10
CA GLN A 63 2.69 -5.56 -15.82
C GLN A 63 2.93 -5.17 -17.29
N GLU A 64 1.90 -4.70 -18.00
CA GLU A 64 2.02 -4.26 -19.40
C GLU A 64 3.01 -3.10 -19.57
N ARG A 65 3.08 -2.20 -18.58
CA ARG A 65 4.05 -1.10 -18.58
C ARG A 65 5.47 -1.60 -18.35
N GLU A 66 5.65 -2.54 -17.42
CA GLU A 66 6.96 -3.16 -17.17
C GLU A 66 7.49 -3.90 -18.39
N GLU A 67 6.63 -4.67 -19.06
CA GLU A 67 6.95 -5.38 -20.30
C GLU A 67 7.35 -4.36 -21.38
N ARG A 68 6.53 -3.32 -21.61
CA ARG A 68 6.81 -2.32 -22.63
C ARG A 68 8.11 -1.54 -22.37
N LEU A 69 8.36 -1.15 -21.11
CA LEU A 69 9.60 -0.46 -20.72
C LEU A 69 10.82 -1.37 -20.87
N SER A 70 10.68 -2.66 -20.57
CA SER A 70 11.75 -3.65 -20.74
C SER A 70 12.14 -3.83 -22.21
N ASP A 71 11.16 -3.75 -23.13
CA ASP A 71 11.44 -3.77 -24.57
C ASP A 71 12.20 -2.53 -25.02
N ILE A 72 11.75 -1.33 -24.60
CA ILE A 72 12.44 -0.06 -24.90
C ILE A 72 13.87 -0.07 -24.35
N ALA A 73 14.08 -0.63 -23.16
CA ALA A 73 15.39 -0.72 -22.53
C ALA A 73 16.39 -1.56 -23.36
N ARG A 74 15.90 -2.58 -24.08
CA ARG A 74 16.73 -3.50 -24.90
C ARG A 74 16.80 -3.11 -26.38
N GLU A 75 16.05 -2.10 -26.81
CA GLU A 75 15.95 -1.73 -28.21
C GLU A 75 17.26 -1.09 -28.73
N GLU A 76 17.73 -1.55 -29.89
CA GLU A 76 18.90 -0.98 -30.56
C GLU A 76 18.47 0.17 -31.49
N LEU A 77 18.18 1.33 -30.89
CA LEU A 77 17.81 2.53 -31.63
C LEU A 77 19.04 3.23 -32.21
N SER A 78 18.98 3.57 -33.49
CA SER A 78 20.01 4.33 -34.19
C SER A 78 19.40 5.54 -34.89
N SER A 79 20.09 6.67 -34.89
CA SER A 79 19.70 7.82 -35.72
C SER A 79 19.84 7.49 -37.21
N ALA A 80 19.30 8.35 -38.08
CA ALA A 80 19.48 8.23 -39.54
C ALA A 80 20.96 8.23 -39.98
N LYS A 81 21.88 8.67 -39.12
CA LYS A 81 23.34 8.66 -39.36
C LYS A 81 24.05 7.45 -38.73
N GLY A 82 23.31 6.46 -38.22
CA GLY A 82 23.86 5.26 -37.59
C GLY A 82 24.39 5.45 -36.17
N THR A 83 24.21 6.64 -35.57
CA THR A 83 24.61 6.87 -34.17
C THR A 83 23.62 6.22 -33.21
N PRO A 84 24.05 5.38 -32.25
CA PRO A 84 23.17 4.78 -31.27
C PRO A 84 22.48 5.84 -30.38
N LEU A 85 21.17 5.70 -30.21
CA LEU A 85 20.34 6.55 -29.37
C LEU A 85 20.03 5.81 -28.06
N ARG A 86 20.83 6.04 -27.02
CA ARG A 86 20.70 5.36 -25.72
C ARG A 86 19.80 6.08 -24.72
N GLY A 87 19.39 7.32 -25.01
CA GLY A 87 18.55 8.12 -24.11
C GLY A 87 17.22 7.45 -23.73
N PRO A 88 16.45 6.91 -24.69
CA PRO A 88 15.22 6.17 -24.40
C PRO A 88 15.48 4.94 -23.51
N ASN A 89 16.53 4.17 -23.80
CA ASN A 89 16.89 2.99 -23.02
C ASN A 89 17.22 3.34 -21.57
N ILE A 90 18.07 4.35 -21.36
CA ILE A 90 18.47 4.82 -20.02
C ILE A 90 17.24 5.27 -19.22
N SER A 91 16.34 6.02 -19.86
CA SER A 91 15.12 6.51 -19.21
C SER A 91 14.18 5.35 -18.83
N ALA A 92 14.02 4.35 -19.72
CA ALA A 92 13.21 3.17 -19.43
C ALA A 92 13.76 2.34 -18.25
N ILE A 93 15.08 2.15 -18.18
CA ILE A 93 15.75 1.47 -17.06
C ILE A 93 15.54 2.24 -15.74
N GLN A 94 15.62 3.57 -15.76
CA GLN A 94 15.38 4.38 -14.57
C GLN A 94 13.94 4.24 -14.05
N GLU A 95 12.95 4.25 -14.93
CA GLU A 95 11.56 4.04 -14.54
C GLU A 95 11.33 2.62 -14.01
N LEU A 96 11.90 1.59 -14.64
CA LEU A 96 11.86 0.21 -14.11
C LEU A 96 12.45 0.12 -12.70
N ASN A 97 13.59 0.76 -12.45
CA ASN A 97 14.21 0.78 -11.11
C ASN A 97 13.34 1.47 -10.05
N LYS A 98 12.58 2.52 -10.44
CA LYS A 98 11.62 3.19 -9.54
C LYS A 98 10.43 2.29 -9.24
N MET A 99 9.94 1.55 -10.25
CA MET A 99 8.82 0.62 -10.10
C MET A 99 9.17 -0.56 -9.19
N ASP A 100 10.39 -1.09 -9.29
CA ASP A 100 10.90 -2.19 -8.47
C ASP A 100 11.28 -1.76 -7.02
N GLY A 101 11.21 -0.46 -6.71
CA GLY A 101 11.62 0.07 -5.40
C GLY A 101 13.15 0.05 -5.16
N SER A 102 13.92 -0.37 -6.18
CA SER A 102 15.39 -0.40 -6.18
C SER A 102 16.03 1.01 -6.28
N TYR A 103 15.22 2.06 -6.48
CA TYR A 103 15.68 3.45 -6.50
C TYR A 103 15.70 4.04 -5.07
N ALA A 104 16.86 4.59 -4.66
CA ALA A 104 16.98 5.20 -3.35
C ALA A 104 16.01 6.38 -3.21
N PRO A 105 15.22 6.47 -2.11
CA PRO A 105 14.26 7.54 -1.93
C PRO A 105 14.97 8.90 -1.89
N GLU A 106 14.32 9.91 -2.45
CA GLU A 106 14.83 11.29 -2.39
C GLU A 106 14.96 11.75 -0.94
N LYS A 107 16.17 12.18 -0.58
CA LYS A 107 16.44 12.71 0.76
C LYS A 107 15.86 14.11 0.87
N HIS A 108 14.78 14.23 1.62
CA HIS A 108 14.20 15.51 1.97
C HIS A 108 14.69 15.94 3.36
N ALA A 109 15.19 17.18 3.45
CA ALA A 109 15.50 17.80 4.73
C ALA A 109 14.29 18.61 5.21
N VAL A 110 13.79 18.30 6.40
CA VAL A 110 12.76 19.12 7.05
C VAL A 110 13.48 20.23 7.83
N LEU A 111 13.50 21.43 7.25
CA LEU A 111 14.08 22.62 7.86
C LEU A 111 12.96 23.46 8.48
N GLY A 112 12.62 23.15 9.73
CA GLY A 112 11.59 23.87 10.49
C GLY A 112 11.66 23.54 11.97
N ALA A 113 11.20 24.47 12.82
CA ALA A 113 11.06 24.20 14.24
C ALA A 113 9.88 23.25 14.46
N ILE A 114 10.13 22.10 15.09
CA ILE A 114 9.07 21.20 15.55
C ILE A 114 8.69 21.63 16.97
N ILE A 115 7.46 22.09 17.15
CA ILE A 115 6.89 22.37 18.48
C ILE A 115 6.09 21.13 18.90
N ILE A 116 6.49 20.51 20.00
CA ILE A 116 5.79 19.36 20.59
C ILE A 116 5.10 19.84 21.87
N GLU A 117 3.78 19.75 21.91
CA GLU A 117 2.98 20.05 23.11
C GLU A 117 2.49 18.74 23.74
N VAL A 118 2.97 18.43 24.94
CA VAL A 118 2.59 17.23 25.68
C VAL A 118 1.45 17.58 26.63
N VAL A 119 0.25 17.09 26.34
CA VAL A 119 -0.92 17.25 27.21
C VAL A 119 -1.09 15.99 28.06
N TYR A 120 -0.89 16.12 29.36
CA TYR A 120 -1.20 15.07 30.33
C TYR A 120 -2.71 15.08 30.61
N LYS A 121 -3.32 13.89 30.62
CA LYS A 121 -4.67 13.73 31.17
C LYS A 121 -4.57 13.77 32.69
N GLU A 122 -5.35 14.62 33.34
CA GLU A 122 -5.42 14.66 34.80
C GLU A 122 -5.85 13.29 35.33
N THR A 123 -4.96 12.67 36.11
CA THR A 123 -5.31 11.51 36.92
C THR A 123 -6.04 12.04 38.15
N LYS A 124 -7.36 11.82 38.24
CA LYS A 124 -8.09 12.02 39.49
C LYS A 124 -7.46 11.13 40.56
N LEU A 125 -6.78 11.75 41.53
CA LEU A 125 -6.45 11.08 42.79
C LEU A 125 -7.79 10.76 43.46
N ILE A 126 -8.10 9.47 43.58
CA ILE A 126 -9.22 8.99 44.38
C ILE A 126 -8.78 9.20 45.83
N GLY A 127 -9.19 10.32 46.42
CA GLY A 127 -8.96 10.62 47.81
C GLY A 127 -9.57 9.53 48.68
N GLU A 128 -8.79 9.09 49.66
CA GLU A 128 -9.18 8.18 50.73
C GLU A 128 -10.34 8.81 51.52
N ASP A 129 -11.55 8.34 51.27
CA ASP A 129 -12.68 8.59 52.17
C ASP A 129 -12.66 7.55 53.30
N ASN A 130 -12.73 8.08 54.51
CA ASN A 130 -13.16 7.47 55.78
C ASN A 130 -12.07 6.90 56.71
N ALA A 131 -11.50 7.78 57.52
CA ALA A 131 -11.22 7.46 58.92
C ALA A 131 -11.27 8.73 59.79
N THR A 132 -12.43 9.02 60.38
CA THR A 132 -12.50 9.73 61.67
C THR A 132 -13.73 9.25 62.44
N GLU A 133 -13.46 9.04 63.73
CA GLU A 133 -14.24 8.40 64.81
C GLU A 133 -15.64 8.95 65.08
#